data_AF-A0A1V2TE98-F1
#
_entry.id   AF-A0A1V2TE98-F1
#
_cell.length_a   1.000
_cell.length_b   1.000
_cell.length_c   1.000
_cell.angle_alpha   90.00
_cell.angle_beta   90.00
_cell.angle_gamma   90.00
#
_symmetry.space_group_name_H-M   'P 1'
#
loop_
_entity.id
_entity.type
_entity.pdbx_description
1 polymer ?
#
loop_
_entity_poly.entity_id
_entity_poly.type
_entity_poly.pdbx_seq_one_letter_code
_entity_poly.pdbx_strand_id
1 'polypeptide(L)'
;MRDDVSFELEDCNERLAQLVAEYADERPRGAAILRLRLGIDGERPETLTRIGARYDISRDRARQLHTKAAGELIRHATRTGRLPVPEYAHRYPVTARDSQLMRSLLTETYATDTDIAANDLAYLKLRLAGHAAADAKRVAGFVTQRIAAWRRKTNHRMTRLHDLPSAPGDADTSWLAQIDWPGGADRPAPLPTGSARALDLDDDGRGRFYLDKLGREVGFDSGLEARLLRILNSSARVRTFQDNPDSVLYRIGDDERVHFPTVAAELTDGRIVLIDVQPLGHVAFHPNRAKAEAARAYAHDNGWGWLVWTGSRLGVAGLRDRRVGSAAADTLRAQLDLGPVRWPLLQQLRAETGLDVLDFAALVLDNAWRWDRGPFRLSAPPSPQR
;
A
#
# COMPACT_ATOMS: atom_id res chain seq x y z
N MET A 1 -15.67 1.55 6.34
CA MET A 1 -14.81 2.73 6.49
C MET A 1 -15.16 3.62 5.30
N ARG A 2 -15.43 4.91 5.48
CA ARG A 2 -15.48 5.82 4.33
C ARG A 2 -14.14 5.71 3.61
N ASP A 3 -14.16 5.73 2.29
CA ASP A 3 -12.95 5.67 1.47
C ASP A 3 -12.20 7.00 1.68
N ASP A 4 -11.39 7.09 2.75
CA ASP A 4 -10.57 8.27 3.11
C ASP A 4 -9.37 8.42 2.14
N VAL A 5 -9.60 8.14 0.85
CA VAL A 5 -8.68 8.31 -0.26
C VAL A 5 -9.03 9.64 -0.90
N SER A 6 -8.06 10.55 -0.97
CA SER A 6 -8.24 11.84 -1.63
C SER A 6 -6.98 12.21 -2.41
N PHE A 7 -7.15 13.05 -3.42
CA PHE A 7 -6.01 13.59 -4.14
C PHE A 7 -5.07 14.44 -3.27
N GLU A 8 -5.52 14.96 -2.12
CA GLU A 8 -4.62 15.68 -1.20
C GLU A 8 -3.46 14.80 -0.72
N LEU A 9 -3.68 13.49 -0.60
CA LEU A 9 -2.63 12.52 -0.29
C LEU A 9 -1.63 12.41 -1.43
N GLU A 10 -2.11 12.41 -2.67
CA GLU A 10 -1.28 12.35 -3.86
C GLU A 10 -0.57 13.69 -4.13
N ASP A 11 -1.17 14.84 -3.79
CA ASP A 11 -0.52 16.15 -3.80
C ASP A 11 0.69 16.15 -2.84
N CYS A 12 0.50 15.64 -1.62
CA CYS A 12 1.60 15.43 -0.67
C CYS A 12 2.67 14.47 -1.22
N ASN A 13 2.25 13.31 -1.77
CA ASN A 13 3.18 12.29 -2.26
C ASN A 13 4.01 12.79 -3.44
N GLU A 14 3.38 13.47 -4.41
CA GLU A 14 4.08 14.08 -5.55
C GLU A 14 5.12 15.08 -5.06
N ARG A 15 4.76 15.92 -4.09
CA ARG A 15 5.70 16.92 -3.57
C ARG A 15 6.89 16.29 -2.85
N LEU A 16 6.66 15.20 -2.11
CA LEU A 16 7.75 14.42 -1.52
C LEU A 16 8.59 13.72 -2.60
N ALA A 17 7.97 13.16 -3.64
CA ALA A 17 8.67 12.52 -4.75
C ALA A 17 9.59 13.51 -5.48
N GLN A 18 9.13 14.75 -5.71
CA GLN A 18 9.95 15.84 -6.27
C GLN A 18 11.14 16.16 -5.38
N LEU A 19 10.92 16.37 -4.07
CA LEU A 19 12.02 16.65 -3.13
C LEU A 19 13.04 15.51 -3.08
N VAL A 20 12.58 14.26 -3.13
CA VAL A 20 13.46 13.09 -3.14
C VAL A 20 14.18 12.94 -4.47
N ALA A 21 13.56 13.31 -5.59
CA ALA A 21 14.22 13.35 -6.89
C ALA A 21 15.34 14.40 -6.94
N GLU A 22 15.08 15.62 -6.47
CA GLU A 22 16.10 16.68 -6.36
C GLU A 22 17.25 16.27 -5.42
N TYR A 23 16.92 15.64 -4.29
CA TYR A 23 17.93 15.09 -3.38
C TYR A 23 18.75 13.94 -4.01
N ALA A 24 18.18 13.20 -4.94
CA ALA A 24 18.85 12.09 -5.62
C ALA A 24 20.02 12.55 -6.49
N ASP A 25 20.01 13.78 -7.00
CA ASP A 25 21.08 14.33 -7.84
C ASP A 25 22.42 14.36 -7.09
N GLU A 26 22.40 14.69 -5.80
CA GLU A 26 23.59 14.69 -4.95
C GLU A 26 23.77 13.37 -4.18
N ARG A 27 22.67 12.69 -3.82
CA ARG A 27 22.66 11.56 -2.88
C ARG A 27 21.81 10.39 -3.37
N PRO A 28 22.17 9.76 -4.51
CA PRO A 28 21.32 8.76 -5.16
C PRO A 28 20.99 7.56 -4.27
N ARG A 29 21.97 7.05 -3.51
CA ARG A 29 21.75 5.93 -2.56
C ARG A 29 20.80 6.30 -1.42
N GLY A 30 20.91 7.52 -0.89
CA GLY A 30 20.03 8.02 0.17
C GLY A 30 18.59 8.15 -0.34
N ALA A 31 18.42 8.70 -1.54
CA ALA A 31 17.12 8.82 -2.19
C ALA A 31 16.48 7.45 -2.46
N ALA A 32 17.26 6.48 -2.93
CA ALA A 32 16.76 5.13 -3.17
C ALA A 32 16.31 4.43 -1.86
N ILE A 33 17.03 4.61 -0.76
CA ILE A 33 16.60 4.12 0.56
C ILE A 33 15.30 4.81 1.02
N LEU A 34 15.15 6.12 0.80
CA LEU A 34 13.92 6.85 1.12
C LEU A 34 12.73 6.34 0.30
N ARG A 35 12.89 6.15 -1.02
CA ARG A 35 11.84 5.63 -1.90
C ARG A 35 11.32 4.28 -1.42
N LEU A 36 12.22 3.33 -1.16
CA LEU A 36 11.87 2.00 -0.65
C LEU A 36 11.22 2.07 0.73
N ARG A 37 11.80 2.83 1.66
CA ARG A 37 11.31 2.89 3.05
C ARG A 37 9.96 3.59 3.18
N LEU A 38 9.67 4.55 2.31
CA LEU A 38 8.49 5.41 2.41
C LEU A 38 7.39 5.05 1.42
N GLY A 39 7.64 4.18 0.43
CA GLY A 39 6.64 3.75 -0.56
C GLY A 39 6.25 4.86 -1.55
N ILE A 40 7.18 5.76 -1.87
CA ILE A 40 6.92 6.98 -2.66
C ILE A 40 6.53 6.64 -4.10
N ASP A 41 7.12 5.59 -4.66
CA ASP A 41 6.96 5.22 -6.07
C ASP A 41 5.66 4.42 -6.34
N GLY A 42 4.85 4.18 -5.31
CA GLY A 42 3.54 3.50 -5.39
C GLY A 42 3.54 2.04 -4.96
N GLU A 43 4.70 1.46 -4.68
CA GLU A 43 4.83 0.20 -3.95
C GLU A 43 4.69 0.41 -2.43
N ARG A 44 4.43 -0.68 -1.71
CA ARG A 44 4.36 -0.67 -0.25
C ARG A 44 5.72 -0.30 0.37
N PRO A 45 5.73 0.40 1.52
CA PRO A 45 6.95 0.60 2.29
C PRO A 45 7.68 -0.71 2.61
N GLU A 46 8.99 -0.75 2.40
CA GLU A 46 9.82 -1.89 2.77
C GLU A 46 10.31 -1.81 4.23
N THR A 47 10.50 -2.98 4.84
CA THR A 47 11.18 -3.10 6.15
C THR A 47 12.66 -2.74 6.02
N LEU A 48 13.25 -2.25 7.11
CA LEU A 48 14.68 -1.94 7.12
C LEU A 48 15.55 -3.20 6.96
N THR A 49 15.01 -4.37 7.33
CA THR A 49 15.65 -5.68 7.10
C THR A 49 15.75 -5.99 5.62
N ARG A 50 14.66 -5.83 4.84
CA ARG A 50 14.66 -6.03 3.39
C ARG A 50 15.54 -5.02 2.66
N ILE A 51 15.45 -3.75 3.04
CA ILE A 51 16.34 -2.70 2.52
C ILE A 51 17.81 -3.06 2.81
N GLY A 52 18.10 -3.55 4.01
CA GLY A 52 19.44 -4.01 4.39
C GLY A 52 19.95 -5.09 3.45
N ALA A 53 19.17 -6.15 3.26
CA ALA A 53 19.51 -7.25 2.35
C ALA A 53 19.72 -6.78 0.90
N ARG A 54 18.86 -5.89 0.39
CA ARG A 54 18.97 -5.36 -0.98
C ARG A 54 20.28 -4.59 -1.23
N TYR A 55 20.84 -3.98 -0.19
CA TYR A 55 22.10 -3.22 -0.27
C TYR A 55 23.29 -3.91 0.41
N ASP A 56 23.16 -5.19 0.76
CA ASP A 56 24.17 -5.98 1.48
C ASP A 56 24.70 -5.27 2.74
N ILE A 57 23.78 -4.78 3.57
CA ILE A 57 24.09 -4.13 4.85
C ILE A 57 23.17 -4.62 5.95
N SER A 58 23.60 -4.46 7.20
CA SER A 58 22.73 -4.79 8.34
C SER A 58 21.48 -3.91 8.39
N ARG A 59 20.41 -4.43 9.01
CA ARG A 59 19.19 -3.67 9.33
C ARG A 59 19.50 -2.35 10.05
N ASP A 60 20.39 -2.38 11.05
CA ASP A 60 20.75 -1.17 11.79
C ASP A 60 21.47 -0.16 10.90
N ARG A 61 22.34 -0.63 9.99
CA ARG A 61 22.99 0.26 9.03
C ARG A 61 21.98 0.86 8.06
N ALA A 62 21.01 0.09 7.57
CA ALA A 62 19.90 0.60 6.76
C ALA A 62 19.10 1.68 7.52
N ARG A 63 18.80 1.46 8.81
CA ARG A 63 18.15 2.44 9.69
C ARG A 63 18.93 3.74 9.78
N GLN A 64 20.23 3.66 10.05
CA GLN A 64 21.11 4.84 10.16
C GLN A 64 21.16 5.63 8.85
N LEU A 65 21.28 4.94 7.71
CA LEU A 65 21.31 5.57 6.40
C LEU A 65 19.97 6.24 6.08
N HIS A 66 18.84 5.59 6.39
CA HIS A 66 17.51 6.19 6.25
C HIS A 66 17.37 7.46 7.11
N THR A 67 17.70 7.41 8.41
CA THR A 67 17.63 8.58 9.29
C THR A 67 18.53 9.71 8.79
N LYS A 68 19.74 9.40 8.33
CA LYS A 68 20.65 10.38 7.74
C LYS A 68 20.03 11.02 6.49
N ALA A 69 19.49 10.21 5.57
CA ALA A 69 18.88 10.68 4.33
C ALA A 69 17.66 11.56 4.60
N ALA A 70 16.76 11.18 5.51
CA ALA A 70 15.60 12.00 5.87
C ALA A 70 16.01 13.36 6.48
N GLY A 71 17.04 13.36 7.34
CA GLY A 71 17.58 14.61 7.90
C GLY A 71 18.25 15.50 6.86
N GLU A 72 18.95 14.91 5.88
CA GLU A 72 19.56 15.64 4.77
C GLU A 72 18.51 16.21 3.81
N LEU A 73 17.46 15.45 3.50
CA LEU A 73 16.33 15.90 2.69
C LEU A 73 15.67 17.14 3.32
N ILE A 74 15.37 17.10 4.63
CA ILE A 74 14.81 18.24 5.35
C ILE A 74 15.76 19.45 5.30
N ARG A 75 17.06 19.25 5.54
CA ARG A 75 18.05 20.34 5.46
C ARG A 75 18.14 20.93 4.05
N HIS A 76 18.12 20.08 3.01
CA HIS A 76 18.10 20.52 1.63
C HIS A 76 16.87 21.39 1.37
N ALA A 77 15.67 20.91 1.71
CA ALA A 77 14.43 21.67 1.57
C ALA A 77 14.44 23.00 2.33
N THR A 78 15.01 23.03 3.55
CA THR A 78 15.18 24.29 4.31
C THR A 78 16.12 25.26 3.60
N ARG A 79 17.31 24.82 3.17
CA ARG A 79 18.30 25.69 2.51
C ARG A 79 17.79 26.26 1.18
N THR A 80 16.99 25.50 0.45
CA THR A 80 16.40 25.93 -0.82
C THR A 80 15.10 26.74 -0.63
N GLY A 81 14.74 27.12 0.60
CA GLY A 81 13.55 27.93 0.88
C GLY A 81 12.22 27.22 0.58
N ARG A 82 12.19 25.89 0.54
CA ARG A 82 11.00 25.09 0.21
C ARG A 82 10.12 24.76 1.43
N LEU A 83 10.54 25.12 2.65
CA LEU A 83 9.76 24.91 3.87
C LEU A 83 9.10 26.22 4.34
N PRO A 84 7.84 26.17 4.83
CA PRO A 84 6.98 24.99 4.86
C PRO A 84 6.47 24.65 3.44
N VAL A 85 6.35 23.36 3.16
CA VAL A 85 5.79 22.87 1.91
C VAL A 85 4.27 23.10 1.93
N PRO A 86 3.66 23.83 0.97
CA PRO A 86 2.26 24.24 1.04
C PRO A 86 1.26 23.09 1.25
N GLU A 87 1.42 21.98 0.53
CA GLU A 87 0.55 20.81 0.61
C GLU A 87 0.56 20.20 2.03
N TYR A 88 1.76 20.10 2.61
CA TYR A 88 1.94 19.61 3.97
C TYR A 88 1.47 20.62 5.02
N ALA A 89 1.72 21.92 4.83
CA ALA A 89 1.29 22.98 5.74
C ALA A 89 -0.23 23.09 5.81
N HIS A 90 -0.90 22.92 4.67
CA HIS A 90 -2.35 22.89 4.57
C HIS A 90 -2.93 21.68 5.32
N ARG A 91 -2.36 20.49 5.09
CA ARG A 91 -2.86 19.24 5.68
C ARG A 91 -2.52 19.06 7.17
N TYR A 92 -1.38 19.61 7.61
CA TYR A 92 -0.89 19.52 8.98
C TYR A 92 -0.49 20.89 9.55
N PRO A 93 -1.45 21.81 9.77
CA PRO A 93 -1.15 23.16 10.24
C PRO A 93 -0.38 23.15 11.56
N VAL A 94 0.60 24.04 11.70
CA VAL A 94 1.40 24.21 12.94
C VAL A 94 0.55 24.66 14.13
N THR A 95 -0.64 25.19 13.88
CA THR A 95 -1.62 25.63 14.90
C THR A 95 -2.57 24.51 15.34
N ALA A 96 -2.55 23.35 14.67
CA ALA A 96 -3.43 22.24 15.00
C ALA A 96 -3.02 21.57 16.31
N ARG A 97 -4.00 21.01 17.04
CA ARG A 97 -3.72 20.25 18.26
C ARG A 97 -3.07 18.91 17.91
N ASP A 98 -2.17 18.42 18.77
CA ASP A 98 -1.53 17.09 18.62
C ASP A 98 -2.54 15.96 18.37
N SER A 99 -3.73 16.01 19.02
CA SER A 99 -4.79 15.02 18.84
C SER A 99 -5.44 15.07 17.45
N GLN A 100 -5.55 16.24 16.84
CA GLN A 100 -6.06 16.39 15.47
C GLN A 100 -5.02 15.85 14.47
N LEU A 101 -3.76 16.26 14.62
CA LEU A 101 -2.65 15.78 13.78
C LEU A 101 -2.52 14.26 13.83
N MET A 102 -2.53 13.68 15.04
CA MET A 102 -2.47 12.24 15.24
C MET A 102 -3.63 11.51 14.54
N ARG A 103 -4.86 12.03 14.61
CA ARG A 103 -6.02 11.41 13.93
C ARG A 103 -5.88 11.45 12.41
N SER A 104 -5.47 12.58 11.84
CA SER A 104 -5.24 12.70 10.39
C SER A 104 -4.16 11.73 9.92
N LEU A 105 -3.01 11.68 10.62
CA LEU A 105 -1.89 10.81 10.31
C LEU A 105 -2.25 9.31 10.42
N LEU A 106 -3.01 8.91 11.43
CA LEU A 106 -3.49 7.53 11.58
C LEU A 106 -4.48 7.13 10.48
N THR A 107 -5.42 8.02 10.16
CA THR A 107 -6.42 7.78 9.10
C THR A 107 -5.71 7.53 7.77
N GLU A 108 -4.75 8.38 7.45
CA GLU A 108 -3.93 8.25 6.25
C GLU A 108 -3.07 6.98 6.24
N THR A 109 -2.44 6.65 7.37
CA THR A 109 -1.64 5.41 7.49
C THR A 109 -2.48 4.18 7.13
N TYR A 110 -3.73 4.12 7.62
CA TYR A 110 -4.64 3.02 7.30
C TYR A 110 -5.19 3.06 5.88
N ALA A 111 -5.43 4.26 5.33
CA ALA A 111 -5.92 4.44 3.96
C ALA A 111 -4.86 4.10 2.90
N THR A 112 -3.58 4.20 3.26
CA THR A 112 -2.45 4.02 2.33
C THR A 112 -1.57 2.81 2.64
N ASP A 113 -1.90 2.04 3.69
CA ASP A 113 -1.23 0.78 4.04
C ASP A 113 0.27 0.96 4.34
N THR A 114 0.59 2.04 5.05
CA THR A 114 1.97 2.45 5.35
C THR A 114 2.38 2.25 6.82
N ASP A 115 1.69 1.37 7.56
CA ASP A 115 1.90 1.12 9.00
C ASP A 115 3.38 0.89 9.37
N ILE A 116 4.12 0.09 8.57
CA ILE A 116 5.54 -0.20 8.78
C ILE A 116 6.41 1.06 8.81
N ALA A 117 6.04 2.09 8.06
CA ALA A 117 6.76 3.37 7.95
C ALA A 117 6.01 4.53 8.63
N ALA A 118 4.98 4.25 9.44
CA ALA A 118 4.10 5.28 9.99
C ALA A 118 4.85 6.33 10.81
N ASN A 119 5.85 5.93 11.60
CA ASN A 119 6.66 6.87 12.38
C ASN A 119 7.51 7.78 11.48
N ASP A 120 8.20 7.18 10.51
CA ASP A 120 9.10 7.87 9.58
C ASP A 120 8.30 8.89 8.73
N LEU A 121 7.17 8.45 8.18
CA LEU A 121 6.26 9.29 7.40
C LEU A 121 5.64 10.39 8.27
N ALA A 122 5.12 10.08 9.46
CA ALA A 122 4.54 11.10 10.34
C ALA A 122 5.55 12.19 10.70
N TYR A 123 6.77 11.79 11.07
CA TYR A 123 7.85 12.73 11.36
C TYR A 123 8.16 13.61 10.14
N LEU A 124 8.37 13.00 8.98
CA LEU A 124 8.75 13.72 7.77
C LEU A 124 7.65 14.70 7.32
N LYS A 125 6.40 14.26 7.30
CA LYS A 125 5.22 15.08 6.93
C LYS A 125 5.10 16.33 7.80
N LEU A 126 5.26 16.18 9.13
CA LEU A 126 5.21 17.31 10.06
C LEU A 126 6.40 18.25 9.88
N ARG A 127 7.60 17.73 9.63
CA ARG A 127 8.78 18.56 9.33
C ARG A 127 8.62 19.35 8.03
N LEU A 128 8.07 18.72 7.00
CA LEU A 128 7.76 19.38 5.73
C LEU A 128 6.66 20.44 5.88
N ALA A 129 5.70 20.22 6.78
CA ALA A 129 4.67 21.21 7.15
C ALA A 129 5.20 22.39 7.99
N GLY A 130 6.47 22.36 8.43
CA GLY A 130 7.10 23.45 9.18
C GLY A 130 7.10 23.28 10.71
N HIS A 131 6.67 22.13 11.24
CA HIS A 131 6.71 21.87 12.69
C HIS A 131 8.14 21.79 13.20
N ALA A 132 8.40 22.25 14.42
CA ALA A 132 9.69 22.07 15.08
C ALA A 132 10.03 20.58 15.26
N ALA A 133 11.32 20.26 15.35
CA ALA A 133 11.77 18.86 15.36
C ALA A 133 11.27 18.11 16.60
N ALA A 134 11.19 18.80 17.74
CA ALA A 134 10.65 18.25 18.98
C ALA A 134 9.15 17.92 18.86
N ASP A 135 8.35 18.81 18.27
CA ASP A 135 6.91 18.61 18.08
C ASP A 135 6.63 17.49 17.08
N ALA A 136 7.31 17.49 15.94
CA ALA A 136 7.20 16.43 14.94
C ALA A 136 7.53 15.05 15.55
N LYS A 137 8.60 14.96 16.35
CA LYS A 137 8.99 13.72 17.03
C LYS A 137 7.96 13.28 18.06
N ARG A 138 7.41 14.22 18.85
CA ARG A 138 6.38 13.94 19.85
C ARG A 138 5.11 13.37 19.20
N VAL A 139 4.57 14.05 18.19
CA VAL A 139 3.34 13.62 17.51
C VAL A 139 3.53 12.31 16.74
N ALA A 140 4.66 12.14 16.03
CA ALA A 140 4.99 10.86 15.39
C ALA A 140 5.10 9.72 16.40
N GLY A 141 5.61 10.00 17.61
CA GLY A 141 5.62 9.06 18.73
C GLY A 141 4.21 8.65 19.17
N PHE A 142 3.26 9.59 19.27
CA PHE A 142 1.86 9.28 19.58
C PHE A 142 1.20 8.38 18.53
N VAL A 143 1.48 8.62 17.25
CA VAL A 143 1.01 7.75 16.15
C VAL A 143 1.51 6.32 16.36
N THR A 144 2.80 6.12 16.56
CA THR A 144 3.40 4.80 16.81
C THR A 144 2.81 4.12 18.04
N GLN A 145 2.66 4.87 19.15
CA GLN A 145 2.05 4.34 20.38
C GLN A 145 0.61 3.89 20.15
N ARG A 146 -0.16 4.60 19.32
CA ARG A 146 -1.54 4.25 19.02
C ARG A 146 -1.64 2.98 18.17
N ILE A 147 -0.77 2.83 17.17
CA ILE A 147 -0.65 1.60 16.36
C ILE A 147 -0.28 0.43 17.28
N ALA A 148 0.74 0.58 18.13
CA ALA A 148 1.16 -0.47 19.07
C ALA A 148 0.06 -0.84 20.08
N ALA A 149 -0.68 0.13 20.60
CA ALA A 149 -1.81 -0.12 21.50
C ALA A 149 -2.95 -0.89 20.82
N TRP A 150 -3.28 -0.55 19.57
CA TRP A 150 -4.27 -1.29 18.79
C TRP A 150 -3.81 -2.72 18.48
N ARG A 151 -2.53 -2.92 18.12
CA ARG A 151 -1.93 -4.26 17.93
C ARG A 151 -2.09 -5.11 19.19
N ARG A 152 -1.65 -4.60 20.35
CA ARG A 152 -1.79 -5.29 21.65
C ARG A 152 -3.25 -5.63 21.99
N LYS A 153 -4.18 -4.69 21.79
CA LYS A 153 -5.61 -4.93 22.02
C LYS A 153 -6.17 -6.02 21.10
N THR A 154 -5.69 -6.08 19.86
CA THR A 154 -6.07 -7.10 18.89
C THR A 154 -5.54 -8.47 19.32
N ASN A 155 -4.28 -8.56 19.74
CA ASN A 155 -3.69 -9.80 20.26
C ASN A 155 -4.45 -10.33 21.46
N HIS A 156 -4.74 -9.46 22.44
CA HIS A 156 -5.52 -9.82 23.62
C HIS A 156 -6.91 -10.36 23.27
N ARG A 157 -7.56 -9.78 22.25
CA ARG A 157 -8.84 -10.28 21.75
C ARG A 157 -8.70 -11.66 21.10
N MET A 158 -7.64 -11.88 20.31
CA MET A 158 -7.38 -13.17 19.64
C MET A 158 -7.07 -14.27 20.65
N THR A 159 -6.25 -14.00 21.66
CA THR A 159 -5.97 -14.96 22.75
C THR A 159 -7.24 -15.38 23.48
N ARG A 160 -8.14 -14.43 23.80
CA ARG A 160 -9.43 -14.77 24.43
C ARG A 160 -10.36 -15.58 23.54
N LEU A 161 -10.30 -15.38 22.22
CA LEU A 161 -11.10 -16.13 21.25
C LEU A 161 -10.57 -17.56 21.07
N HIS A 162 -9.26 -17.76 21.18
CA HIS A 162 -8.66 -19.10 21.23
C HIS A 162 -9.18 -19.93 22.41
N ASP A 163 -9.43 -19.30 23.56
CA ASP A 163 -9.89 -20.00 24.77
C ASP A 163 -11.41 -20.30 24.77
N LEU A 164 -12.13 -19.89 23.71
CA LEU A 164 -13.58 -20.08 23.57
C LEU A 164 -13.91 -20.89 22.30
N PRO A 165 -14.96 -21.74 22.30
CA PRO A 165 -15.42 -22.40 21.08
C PRO A 165 -15.81 -21.36 20.02
N SER A 166 -15.33 -21.51 18.79
CA SER A 166 -15.59 -20.59 17.68
C SER A 166 -17.09 -20.50 17.40
N ALA A 167 -17.73 -19.40 17.81
CA ALA A 167 -19.10 -19.12 17.42
C ALA A 167 -19.15 -18.75 15.92
N PRO A 168 -20.07 -19.33 15.12
CA PRO A 168 -20.22 -18.95 13.71
C PRO A 168 -20.77 -17.53 13.64
N GLY A 169 -19.89 -16.55 13.42
CA GLY A 169 -20.30 -15.18 13.13
C GLY A 169 -20.67 -15.05 11.65
N ASP A 170 -21.73 -14.29 11.36
CA ASP A 170 -22.02 -13.74 10.04
C ASP A 170 -20.92 -12.75 9.62
N ALA A 171 -19.76 -13.29 9.24
CA ALA A 171 -18.69 -12.51 8.65
C ALA A 171 -19.14 -12.03 7.27
N ASP A 172 -18.77 -10.80 6.90
CA ASP A 172 -19.00 -10.25 5.56
C ASP A 172 -18.36 -11.16 4.50
N THR A 173 -19.19 -11.85 3.72
CA THR A 173 -18.80 -12.77 2.65
C THR A 173 -18.81 -12.12 1.27
N SER A 174 -19.08 -10.82 1.17
CA SER A 174 -19.18 -10.11 -0.11
C SER A 174 -17.90 -10.18 -0.96
N TRP A 175 -16.74 -10.40 -0.32
CA TRP A 175 -15.46 -10.58 -1.00
C TRP A 175 -15.40 -11.87 -1.84
N LEU A 176 -16.16 -12.92 -1.49
CA LEU A 176 -16.18 -14.19 -2.23
C LEU A 176 -16.71 -14.00 -3.66
N ALA A 177 -17.66 -13.08 -3.84
CA ALA A 177 -18.23 -12.78 -5.15
C ALA A 177 -17.27 -12.00 -6.08
N GLN A 178 -16.16 -11.49 -5.53
CA GLN A 178 -15.16 -10.71 -6.27
C GLN A 178 -13.98 -11.56 -6.75
N ILE A 179 -13.97 -12.86 -6.45
CA ILE A 179 -12.88 -13.76 -6.82
C ILE A 179 -12.94 -14.05 -8.31
N ASP A 180 -11.82 -13.83 -8.99
CA ASP A 180 -11.63 -14.18 -10.40
C ASP A 180 -11.09 -15.62 -10.50
N TRP A 181 -11.95 -16.54 -10.95
CA TRP A 181 -11.63 -17.97 -11.07
C TRP A 181 -11.09 -18.32 -12.45
N PRO A 182 -10.07 -19.19 -12.57
CA PRO A 182 -9.61 -19.69 -13.86
C PRO A 182 -10.67 -20.60 -14.50
N GLY A 183 -10.68 -20.65 -15.83
CA GLY A 183 -11.52 -21.60 -16.55
C GLY A 183 -10.98 -23.03 -16.47
N GLY A 184 -11.80 -24.00 -16.06
CA GLY A 184 -11.54 -25.43 -16.30
C GLY A 184 -10.50 -26.14 -15.41
N ALA A 185 -10.26 -25.70 -14.18
CA ALA A 185 -9.39 -26.43 -13.25
C ALA A 185 -10.20 -27.38 -12.33
N ASP A 186 -10.21 -28.67 -12.66
CA ASP A 186 -10.89 -29.70 -11.85
C ASP A 186 -10.14 -30.04 -10.54
N ARG A 187 -8.83 -29.72 -10.45
CA ARG A 187 -7.98 -29.97 -9.28
C ARG A 187 -6.97 -28.84 -9.06
N PRO A 188 -7.14 -27.97 -8.04
CA PRO A 188 -6.16 -26.94 -7.71
C PRO A 188 -4.89 -27.56 -7.13
N ALA A 189 -3.73 -26.93 -7.37
CA ALA A 189 -2.49 -27.27 -6.68
C ALA A 189 -2.66 -27.12 -5.16
N PRO A 190 -1.99 -27.93 -4.32
CA PRO A 190 -2.15 -27.85 -2.87
C PRO A 190 -1.58 -26.55 -2.30
N LEU A 191 -2.10 -26.12 -1.15
CA LEU A 191 -1.52 -25.00 -0.41
C LEU A 191 -0.06 -25.30 0.02
N PRO A 192 0.86 -24.32 -0.12
CA PRO A 192 2.18 -24.40 0.48
C PRO A 192 2.10 -24.53 2.01
N THR A 193 3.08 -25.21 2.61
CA THR A 193 3.10 -25.51 4.06
C THR A 193 3.85 -24.46 4.89
N GLY A 194 4.42 -23.43 4.26
CA GLY A 194 5.24 -22.42 4.92
C GLY A 194 5.22 -21.08 4.19
N SER A 195 5.72 -20.05 4.87
CA SER A 195 5.82 -18.69 4.34
C SER A 195 7.07 -18.58 3.47
N ALA A 196 6.92 -18.17 2.22
CA ALA A 196 8.03 -17.90 1.31
C ALA A 196 8.79 -16.61 1.70
N ARG A 197 8.16 -15.71 2.45
CA ARG A 197 8.77 -14.46 2.92
C ARG A 197 9.51 -14.67 4.24
N ALA A 198 10.64 -15.37 4.21
CA ALA A 198 11.40 -15.71 5.43
C ALA A 198 12.27 -14.55 5.97
N LEU A 199 12.76 -13.67 5.09
CA LEU A 199 13.83 -12.72 5.39
C LEU A 199 13.51 -11.73 6.54
N ASP A 200 12.27 -11.26 6.62
CA ASP A 200 11.84 -10.24 7.58
C ASP A 200 10.61 -10.68 8.38
N LEU A 201 10.48 -11.98 8.66
CA LEU A 201 9.43 -12.54 9.54
C LEU A 201 9.43 -11.89 10.93
N ASP A 202 10.62 -11.72 11.49
CA ASP A 202 10.80 -11.25 12.88
C ASP A 202 11.03 -9.74 12.99
N ASP A 203 10.87 -8.96 11.92
CA ASP A 203 11.12 -7.51 11.97
C ASP A 203 10.16 -6.81 12.97
N ASP A 204 10.72 -6.08 13.94
CA ASP A 204 9.96 -5.38 14.98
C ASP A 204 8.93 -4.36 14.43
N GLY A 205 9.07 -3.93 13.17
CA GLY A 205 8.11 -3.05 12.51
C GLY A 205 6.76 -3.73 12.24
N ARG A 206 6.76 -5.07 12.11
CA ARG A 206 5.58 -5.87 11.81
C ARG A 206 4.73 -6.11 13.05
N GLY A 207 3.42 -6.24 12.85
CA GLY A 207 2.53 -6.75 13.87
C GLY A 207 2.50 -8.27 13.84
N ARG A 208 2.13 -8.91 14.94
CA ARG A 208 1.88 -10.36 15.02
C ARG A 208 0.67 -10.62 15.89
N PHE A 209 -0.16 -11.61 15.54
CA PHE A 209 -1.14 -12.22 16.44
C PHE A 209 -1.30 -13.71 16.15
N TYR A 210 -1.77 -14.44 17.15
CA TYR A 210 -2.17 -15.84 17.00
C TYR A 210 -3.47 -15.98 16.19
N LEU A 211 -3.50 -16.97 15.29
CA LEU A 211 -4.67 -17.36 14.50
C LEU A 211 -5.01 -18.81 14.80
N ASP A 212 -6.18 -19.06 15.41
CA ASP A 212 -6.63 -20.39 15.84
C ASP A 212 -6.75 -21.38 14.69
N LYS A 213 -7.25 -20.93 13.53
CA LYS A 213 -7.35 -21.75 12.32
C LYS A 213 -6.00 -22.28 11.83
N LEU A 214 -4.91 -21.58 12.15
CA LEU A 214 -3.55 -21.96 11.74
C LEU A 214 -2.72 -22.55 12.87
N GLY A 215 -3.16 -22.44 14.12
CA GLY A 215 -2.42 -22.92 15.29
C GLY A 215 -1.09 -22.20 15.53
N ARG A 216 -0.88 -20.98 15.00
CA ARG A 216 0.39 -20.24 15.12
C ARG A 216 0.23 -18.72 15.10
N GLU A 217 1.28 -18.01 15.49
CA GLU A 217 1.39 -16.58 15.25
C GLU A 217 1.64 -16.28 13.76
N VAL A 218 1.00 -15.24 13.26
CA VAL A 218 1.16 -14.74 11.89
C VAL A 218 1.52 -13.27 11.93
N GLY A 219 2.54 -12.91 11.15
CA GLY A 219 2.96 -11.53 10.94
C GLY A 219 2.10 -10.79 9.94
N PHE A 220 1.93 -9.48 10.15
CA PHE A 220 1.24 -8.58 9.23
C PHE A 220 1.91 -7.23 9.18
N ASP A 221 1.87 -6.60 8.02
CA ASP A 221 2.54 -5.34 7.74
C ASP A 221 1.64 -4.15 8.08
N SER A 222 0.31 -4.34 8.08
CA SER A 222 -0.63 -3.24 8.27
C SER A 222 -1.96 -3.59 8.95
N GLY A 223 -2.69 -2.54 9.31
CA GLY A 223 -4.08 -2.67 9.77
C GLY A 223 -5.01 -3.31 8.75
N LEU A 224 -4.75 -3.10 7.45
CA LEU A 224 -5.54 -3.66 6.36
C LEU A 224 -5.30 -5.18 6.24
N GLU A 225 -4.05 -5.61 6.23
CA GLU A 225 -3.68 -7.03 6.23
C GLU A 225 -4.18 -7.75 7.49
N ALA A 226 -4.00 -7.15 8.67
CA ALA A 226 -4.55 -7.66 9.93
C ALA A 226 -6.07 -7.88 9.86
N ARG A 227 -6.80 -7.00 9.16
CA ARG A 227 -8.24 -7.13 8.98
C ARG A 227 -8.58 -8.31 8.07
N LEU A 228 -7.89 -8.49 6.94
CA LEU A 228 -8.08 -9.65 6.07
C LEU A 228 -7.85 -10.96 6.83
N LEU A 229 -6.70 -11.09 7.49
CA LEU A 229 -6.33 -12.31 8.23
C LEU A 229 -7.38 -12.67 9.29
N ARG A 230 -7.91 -11.66 10.00
CA ARG A 230 -9.00 -11.88 10.98
C ARG A 230 -10.30 -12.34 10.33
N ILE A 231 -10.65 -11.82 9.16
CA ILE A 231 -11.84 -12.24 8.39
C ILE A 231 -11.68 -13.71 7.96
N LEU A 232 -10.53 -14.08 7.41
CA LEU A 232 -10.26 -15.46 6.97
C LEU A 232 -10.27 -16.44 8.16
N ASN A 233 -9.68 -16.03 9.27
CA ASN A 233 -9.66 -16.80 10.51
C ASN A 233 -11.08 -17.07 11.05
N SER A 234 -11.94 -16.04 11.12
CA SER A 234 -13.31 -16.21 11.63
C SER A 234 -14.31 -16.78 10.62
N SER A 235 -13.98 -16.86 9.33
CA SER A 235 -14.92 -17.29 8.30
C SER A 235 -15.16 -18.80 8.33
N ALA A 236 -16.43 -19.21 8.43
CA ALA A 236 -16.83 -20.62 8.31
C ALA A 236 -16.66 -21.18 6.87
N ARG A 237 -16.42 -20.31 5.88
CA ARG A 237 -16.22 -20.70 4.47
C ARG A 237 -14.75 -20.98 4.13
N VAL A 238 -13.84 -20.64 5.03
CA VAL A 238 -12.40 -20.87 4.87
C VAL A 238 -12.03 -22.09 5.71
N ARG A 239 -11.46 -23.14 5.09
CA ARG A 239 -10.95 -24.32 5.79
C ARG A 239 -9.62 -24.00 6.48
N THR A 240 -8.67 -23.44 5.74
CA THR A 240 -7.34 -23.01 6.23
C THR A 240 -6.74 -21.98 5.27
N PHE A 241 -5.57 -21.42 5.59
CA PHE A 241 -4.85 -20.49 4.71
C PHE A 241 -3.35 -20.40 5.04
N GLN A 242 -2.55 -19.93 4.09
CA GLN A 242 -1.10 -19.73 4.26
C GLN A 242 -0.72 -18.27 3.92
N ASP A 243 -0.11 -17.56 4.87
CA ASP A 243 0.44 -16.22 4.64
C ASP A 243 1.70 -16.27 3.77
N ASN A 244 1.88 -15.30 2.87
CA ASN A 244 3.02 -15.22 1.96
C ASN A 244 3.34 -16.58 1.29
N PRO A 245 2.36 -17.21 0.61
CA PRO A 245 2.41 -18.63 0.24
C PRO A 245 3.53 -18.96 -0.75
N ASP A 246 3.87 -18.02 -1.62
CA ASP A 246 4.98 -18.14 -2.56
C ASP A 246 5.53 -16.74 -2.92
N SER A 247 6.60 -16.73 -3.70
CA SER A 247 7.14 -15.56 -4.39
C SER A 247 6.68 -15.53 -5.84
N VAL A 248 6.26 -14.36 -6.31
CA VAL A 248 5.86 -14.12 -7.70
C VAL A 248 6.83 -13.12 -8.30
N LEU A 249 7.48 -13.50 -9.39
CA LEU A 249 8.30 -12.59 -10.18
C LEU A 249 7.41 -11.70 -11.05
N TYR A 250 7.74 -10.42 -11.08
CA TYR A 250 7.07 -9.45 -11.94
C TYR A 250 8.08 -8.43 -12.46
N ARG A 251 7.75 -7.74 -13.55
CA ARG A 251 8.64 -6.76 -14.18
C ARG A 251 8.04 -5.36 -14.19
N ILE A 252 8.90 -4.36 -13.99
CA ILE A 252 8.59 -2.96 -14.25
C ILE A 252 9.66 -2.42 -15.20
N GLY A 253 9.30 -2.22 -16.47
CA GLY A 253 10.31 -1.98 -17.51
C GLY A 253 11.25 -3.19 -17.60
N ASP A 254 12.55 -2.93 -17.51
CA ASP A 254 13.59 -3.97 -17.55
C ASP A 254 13.93 -4.53 -16.15
N ASP A 255 13.38 -3.96 -15.08
CA ASP A 255 13.64 -4.41 -13.71
C ASP A 255 12.76 -5.61 -13.35
N GLU A 256 13.38 -6.77 -13.12
CA GLU A 256 12.72 -7.91 -12.46
C GLU A 256 12.67 -7.71 -10.95
N ARG A 257 11.51 -7.98 -10.35
CA ARG A 257 11.21 -7.78 -8.95
C ARG A 257 10.47 -8.98 -8.38
N VAL A 258 10.57 -9.16 -7.08
CA VAL A 258 9.93 -10.25 -6.34
C VAL A 258 8.79 -9.69 -5.48
N HIS A 259 7.60 -10.25 -5.64
CA HIS A 259 6.44 -9.98 -4.80
C HIS A 259 6.06 -11.21 -3.97
N PHE A 260 5.52 -10.98 -2.78
CA PHE A 260 4.94 -12.02 -1.92
C PHE A 260 3.46 -11.69 -1.72
N PRO A 261 2.54 -12.38 -2.43
CA PRO A 261 1.10 -12.21 -2.23
C PRO A 261 0.73 -12.43 -0.76
N THR A 262 -0.26 -11.69 -0.28
CA THR A 262 -0.55 -11.65 1.16
C THR A 262 -0.92 -13.03 1.74
N VAL A 263 -1.83 -13.77 1.09
CA VAL A 263 -2.32 -15.07 1.61
C VAL A 263 -2.92 -15.94 0.50
N ALA A 264 -2.77 -17.27 0.58
CA ALA A 264 -3.61 -18.21 -0.16
C ALA A 264 -4.58 -18.91 0.80
N ALA A 265 -5.88 -18.87 0.52
CA ALA A 265 -6.92 -19.42 1.38
C ALA A 265 -7.66 -20.58 0.70
N GLU A 266 -7.78 -21.70 1.40
CA GLU A 266 -8.55 -22.86 0.95
C GLU A 266 -9.98 -22.76 1.50
N LEU A 267 -10.95 -22.82 0.60
CA LEU A 267 -12.37 -22.76 0.92
C LEU A 267 -12.92 -24.13 1.30
N THR A 268 -14.04 -24.18 2.03
CA THR A 268 -14.67 -25.43 2.46
C THR A 268 -15.20 -26.31 1.33
N ASP A 269 -15.29 -25.78 0.10
CA ASP A 269 -15.59 -26.55 -1.11
C ASP A 269 -14.35 -27.11 -1.82
N GLY A 270 -13.15 -26.88 -1.28
CA GLY A 270 -11.88 -27.38 -1.82
C GLY A 270 -11.19 -26.44 -2.80
N ARG A 271 -11.84 -25.34 -3.22
CA ARG A 271 -11.20 -24.33 -4.07
C ARG A 271 -10.20 -23.49 -3.27
N ILE A 272 -9.14 -23.03 -3.91
CA ILE A 272 -8.13 -22.16 -3.30
C ILE A 272 -8.15 -20.79 -3.98
N VAL A 273 -8.02 -19.73 -3.20
CA VAL A 273 -7.90 -18.35 -3.70
C VAL A 273 -6.61 -17.71 -3.21
N LEU A 274 -5.82 -17.17 -4.12
CA LEU A 274 -4.71 -16.28 -3.82
C LEU A 274 -5.23 -14.86 -3.65
N ILE A 275 -4.98 -14.28 -2.49
CA ILE A 275 -5.47 -12.95 -2.11
C ILE A 275 -4.26 -12.04 -1.86
N ASP A 276 -4.23 -10.91 -2.53
CA ASP A 276 -3.28 -9.85 -2.23
C ASP A 276 -3.98 -8.60 -1.70
N VAL A 277 -3.51 -8.09 -0.57
CA VAL A 277 -4.06 -6.89 0.04
C VAL A 277 -3.52 -5.67 -0.68
N GLN A 278 -4.39 -4.71 -0.96
CA GLN A 278 -3.97 -3.45 -1.54
C GLN A 278 -5.00 -2.34 -1.27
N PRO A 279 -4.60 -1.14 -0.81
CA PRO A 279 -5.52 -0.02 -0.67
C PRO A 279 -6.27 0.29 -1.95
N LEU A 280 -7.56 0.60 -1.81
CA LEU A 280 -8.42 0.95 -2.94
C LEU A 280 -7.82 2.08 -3.79
N GLY A 281 -7.25 3.12 -3.17
CA GLY A 281 -6.64 4.24 -3.89
C GLY A 281 -5.37 3.88 -4.67
N HIS A 282 -4.74 2.74 -4.37
CA HIS A 282 -3.46 2.36 -4.96
C HIS A 282 -3.61 1.33 -6.09
N VAL A 283 -4.81 0.75 -6.30
CA VAL A 283 -5.07 -0.33 -7.29
C VAL A 283 -4.74 0.06 -8.73
N ALA A 284 -4.79 1.36 -9.03
CA ALA A 284 -4.51 1.88 -10.36
C ALA A 284 -3.02 2.14 -10.64
N PHE A 285 -2.17 2.19 -9.60
CA PHE A 285 -0.74 2.44 -9.79
C PHE A 285 -0.10 1.33 -10.62
N HIS A 286 0.76 1.72 -11.56
CA HIS A 286 1.37 0.79 -12.50
C HIS A 286 2.16 -0.34 -11.82
N PRO A 287 3.04 -0.10 -10.82
CA PRO A 287 3.74 -1.16 -10.11
C PRO A 287 2.79 -2.22 -9.53
N ASN A 288 1.70 -1.76 -8.92
CA ASN A 288 0.75 -2.67 -8.30
C ASN A 288 -0.09 -3.44 -9.32
N ARG A 289 -0.41 -2.84 -10.47
CA ARG A 289 -1.09 -3.53 -11.56
C ARG A 289 -0.21 -4.62 -12.17
N ALA A 290 1.07 -4.33 -12.43
CA ALA A 290 2.01 -5.32 -12.97
C ALA A 290 2.18 -6.51 -12.00
N LYS A 291 2.30 -6.21 -10.71
CA LYS A 291 2.33 -7.19 -9.63
C LYS A 291 1.05 -8.04 -9.56
N ALA A 292 -0.11 -7.40 -9.63
CA ALA A 292 -1.41 -8.07 -9.59
C ALA A 292 -1.65 -8.96 -10.81
N GLU A 293 -1.19 -8.54 -11.99
CA GLU A 293 -1.26 -9.32 -13.23
C GLU A 293 -0.39 -10.58 -13.14
N ALA A 294 0.86 -10.44 -12.69
CA ALA A 294 1.75 -11.58 -12.48
C ALA A 294 1.21 -12.56 -11.42
N ALA A 295 0.69 -12.05 -10.30
CA ALA A 295 0.14 -12.87 -9.24
C ALA A 295 -1.18 -13.56 -9.65
N ARG A 296 -1.99 -12.90 -10.49
CA ARG A 296 -3.17 -13.51 -11.11
C ARG A 296 -2.79 -14.66 -12.03
N ALA A 297 -1.81 -14.46 -12.92
CA ALA A 297 -1.32 -15.51 -13.81
C ALA A 297 -0.82 -16.72 -12.99
N TYR A 298 0.03 -16.46 -11.99
CA TYR A 298 0.50 -17.50 -11.06
C TYR A 298 -0.65 -18.25 -10.36
N ALA A 299 -1.66 -17.53 -9.86
CA ALA A 299 -2.82 -18.15 -9.22
C ALA A 299 -3.57 -19.08 -10.21
N HIS A 300 -3.83 -18.57 -11.42
CA HIS A 300 -4.58 -19.30 -12.45
C HIS A 300 -3.82 -20.52 -12.96
N ASP A 301 -2.49 -20.45 -13.11
CA ASP A 301 -1.63 -21.58 -13.45
C ASP A 301 -1.66 -22.70 -12.39
N ASN A 302 -1.92 -22.34 -11.13
CA ASN A 302 -2.11 -23.28 -10.03
C ASN A 302 -3.57 -23.77 -9.87
N GLY A 303 -4.47 -23.36 -10.77
CA GLY A 303 -5.90 -23.63 -10.65
C GLY A 303 -6.58 -22.90 -9.48
N TRP A 304 -5.94 -21.84 -8.95
CA TRP A 304 -6.47 -21.03 -7.85
C TRP A 304 -7.23 -19.81 -8.40
N GLY A 305 -8.22 -19.35 -7.63
CA GLY A 305 -8.82 -18.03 -7.85
C GLY A 305 -7.87 -16.90 -7.47
N TRP A 306 -8.13 -15.71 -7.99
CA TRP A 306 -7.35 -14.50 -7.70
C TRP A 306 -8.24 -13.39 -7.11
N LEU A 307 -7.72 -12.67 -6.12
CA LEU A 307 -8.39 -11.51 -5.54
C LEU A 307 -7.40 -10.44 -5.08
N VAL A 308 -7.59 -9.21 -5.56
CA VAL A 308 -7.06 -8.02 -4.90
C VAL A 308 -8.07 -7.57 -3.84
N TRP A 309 -7.71 -7.70 -2.56
CA TRP A 309 -8.58 -7.34 -1.45
C TRP A 309 -8.29 -5.93 -0.95
N THR A 310 -9.27 -5.03 -1.09
CA THR A 310 -9.11 -3.60 -0.78
C THR A 310 -9.56 -3.21 0.63
N GLY A 311 -10.26 -4.11 1.31
CA GLY A 311 -10.97 -3.84 2.57
C GLY A 311 -12.15 -2.87 2.44
N SER A 312 -12.41 -2.34 1.25
CA SER A 312 -13.63 -1.62 0.90
C SER A 312 -14.67 -2.60 0.36
N ARG A 313 -15.94 -2.16 0.31
CA ARG A 313 -16.98 -2.89 -0.43
C ARG A 313 -16.73 -2.80 -1.93
N LEU A 314 -16.09 -1.71 -2.36
CA LEU A 314 -15.66 -1.51 -3.73
C LEU A 314 -14.36 -2.28 -3.98
N GLY A 315 -14.43 -3.31 -4.82
CA GLY A 315 -13.27 -4.02 -5.34
C GLY A 315 -12.75 -3.42 -6.65
N VAL A 316 -11.75 -4.06 -7.24
CA VAL A 316 -11.17 -3.63 -8.54
C VAL A 316 -12.21 -3.66 -9.66
N ALA A 317 -13.05 -4.70 -9.73
CA ALA A 317 -14.11 -4.80 -10.73
C ALA A 317 -15.14 -3.67 -10.57
N GLY A 318 -15.66 -3.46 -9.36
CA GLY A 318 -16.59 -2.36 -9.11
C GLY A 318 -16.00 -0.97 -9.35
N LEU A 319 -14.68 -0.80 -9.16
CA LEU A 319 -14.00 0.45 -9.50
C LEU A 319 -13.92 0.67 -11.02
N ARG A 320 -13.73 -0.39 -11.82
CA ARG A 320 -13.80 -0.30 -13.30
C ARG A 320 -15.20 0.06 -13.79
N ASP A 321 -16.23 -0.46 -13.14
CA ASP A 321 -17.64 -0.20 -13.49
C ASP A 321 -18.12 1.20 -13.07
N ARG A 322 -17.29 1.96 -12.36
CA ARG A 322 -17.62 3.28 -11.87
C ARG A 322 -17.77 4.26 -13.05
N ARG A 323 -18.93 4.90 -13.14
CA ARG A 323 -19.21 5.89 -14.18
C ARG A 323 -18.48 7.20 -13.88
N VAL A 324 -17.61 7.61 -14.79
CA VAL A 324 -16.88 8.88 -14.73
C VAL A 324 -17.41 9.83 -15.79
N GLY A 325 -17.49 11.13 -15.48
CA GLY A 325 -17.96 12.15 -16.41
C GLY A 325 -17.09 12.22 -17.67
N SER A 326 -17.72 12.35 -18.85
CA SER A 326 -17.02 12.30 -20.14
C SER A 326 -16.00 13.41 -20.33
N ALA A 327 -16.26 14.62 -19.82
CA ALA A 327 -15.37 15.78 -20.01
C ALA A 327 -13.93 15.51 -19.52
N ALA A 328 -13.77 14.95 -18.32
CA ALA A 328 -12.46 14.62 -17.78
C ALA A 328 -11.78 13.48 -18.55
N ALA A 329 -12.54 12.45 -18.92
CA ALA A 329 -12.06 11.31 -19.66
C ALA A 329 -11.58 11.70 -21.07
N ASP A 330 -12.38 12.48 -21.79
CA ASP A 330 -12.10 12.95 -23.14
C ASP A 330 -10.87 13.87 -23.16
N THR A 331 -10.77 14.76 -22.16
CA THR A 331 -9.60 15.65 -22.01
C THR A 331 -8.33 14.86 -21.73
N LEU A 332 -8.37 13.88 -20.82
CA LEU A 332 -7.20 13.02 -20.55
C LEU A 332 -6.79 12.21 -21.77
N ARG A 333 -7.74 11.63 -22.51
CA ARG A 333 -7.45 10.90 -23.76
C ARG A 333 -6.74 11.80 -24.77
N ALA A 334 -7.31 12.97 -25.05
CA ALA A 334 -6.74 13.93 -25.99
C ALA A 334 -5.32 14.39 -25.59
N GLN A 335 -5.08 14.60 -24.30
CA GLN A 335 -3.75 14.97 -23.80
C GLN A 335 -2.76 13.80 -23.90
N LEU A 336 -3.20 12.57 -23.63
CA LEU A 336 -2.37 11.37 -23.74
C LEU A 336 -1.97 11.04 -25.18
N ASP A 337 -2.81 11.40 -26.16
CA ASP A 337 -2.48 11.30 -27.59
C ASP A 337 -1.33 12.25 -27.99
N LEU A 338 -1.17 13.37 -27.28
CA LEU A 338 -0.06 14.30 -27.47
C LEU A 338 1.21 13.88 -26.71
N GLY A 339 1.05 13.12 -25.62
CA GLY A 339 2.15 12.60 -24.84
C GLY A 339 1.83 12.40 -23.35
N PRO A 340 2.83 12.05 -22.52
CA PRO A 340 2.60 11.79 -21.11
C PRO A 340 2.07 13.00 -20.35
N VAL A 341 1.00 12.81 -19.60
CA VAL A 341 0.41 13.81 -18.70
C VAL A 341 1.25 13.91 -17.42
N ARG A 342 1.55 15.13 -17.00
CA ARG A 342 2.28 15.46 -15.77
C ARG A 342 1.36 16.09 -14.72
N TRP A 343 1.87 16.19 -13.48
CA TRP A 343 1.06 16.61 -12.33
C TRP A 343 0.35 17.96 -12.52
N PRO A 344 0.97 19.03 -13.05
CA PRO A 344 0.30 20.33 -13.20
C PRO A 344 -0.96 20.26 -14.08
N LEU A 345 -0.90 19.49 -15.17
CA LEU A 345 -2.05 19.31 -16.06
C LEU A 345 -3.17 18.51 -15.38
N LEU A 346 -2.83 17.48 -14.60
CA LEU A 346 -3.83 16.75 -13.81
C LEU A 346 -4.45 17.64 -12.73
N GLN A 347 -3.66 18.50 -12.07
CA GLN A 347 -4.18 19.46 -11.08
C GLN A 347 -5.15 20.47 -11.71
N GLN A 348 -4.81 21.01 -12.89
CA GLN A 348 -5.71 21.89 -13.63
C GLN A 348 -7.02 21.17 -13.97
N LEU A 349 -6.94 19.96 -14.54
CA LEU A 349 -8.12 19.17 -14.89
C LEU A 349 -9.01 18.89 -13.67
N ARG A 350 -8.41 18.53 -12.54
CA ARG A 350 -9.13 18.31 -11.28
C ARG A 350 -9.89 19.56 -10.85
N ALA A 351 -9.26 20.73 -10.94
CA ALA A 351 -9.88 22.00 -10.57
C ALA A 351 -11.06 22.37 -11.50
N GLU A 352 -10.96 22.05 -12.80
CA GLU A 352 -11.99 22.35 -13.80
C GLU A 352 -13.18 21.37 -13.77
N THR A 353 -12.91 20.10 -13.50
CA THR A 353 -13.91 19.02 -13.66
C THR A 353 -14.42 18.45 -12.34
N GLY A 354 -13.75 18.73 -11.22
CA GLY A 354 -14.03 18.10 -9.93
C GLY A 354 -13.62 16.62 -9.86
N LEU A 355 -12.79 16.14 -10.79
CA LEU A 355 -12.34 14.75 -10.86
C LEU A 355 -11.78 14.28 -9.51
N ASP A 356 -12.39 13.22 -8.95
CA ASP A 356 -11.91 12.59 -7.72
C ASP A 356 -10.89 11.47 -8.02
N VAL A 357 -10.17 11.03 -6.98
CA VAL A 357 -9.06 10.07 -7.14
C VAL A 357 -9.53 8.66 -7.52
N LEU A 358 -10.74 8.27 -7.12
CA LEU A 358 -11.33 6.98 -7.48
C LEU A 358 -11.89 7.01 -8.89
N ASP A 359 -12.47 8.14 -9.34
CA ASP A 359 -12.84 8.38 -10.73
C ASP A 359 -11.60 8.33 -11.63
N PHE A 360 -10.50 8.99 -11.22
CA PHE A 360 -9.24 8.92 -11.93
C PHE A 360 -8.68 7.49 -11.98
N ALA A 361 -8.69 6.78 -10.84
CA ALA A 361 -8.29 5.37 -10.80
C ALA A 361 -9.16 4.49 -11.71
N ALA A 362 -10.47 4.73 -11.78
CA ALA A 362 -11.39 4.04 -12.68
C ALA A 362 -11.01 4.29 -14.16
N LEU A 363 -10.77 5.54 -14.55
CA LEU A 363 -10.31 5.89 -15.90
C LEU A 363 -8.99 5.20 -16.27
N VAL A 364 -8.03 5.21 -15.34
CA VAL A 364 -6.72 4.53 -15.52
C VAL A 364 -6.90 3.03 -15.73
N LEU A 365 -7.78 2.39 -14.97
CA LEU A 365 -8.04 0.96 -15.10
C LEU A 365 -8.78 0.60 -16.40
N ASP A 366 -9.79 1.38 -16.77
CA ASP A 366 -10.63 1.16 -17.95
C ASP A 366 -9.84 1.34 -19.25
N ASN A 367 -8.96 2.34 -19.30
CA ASN A 367 -8.16 2.67 -20.49
C ASN A 367 -6.76 2.03 -20.46
N ALA A 368 -6.49 1.20 -19.45
CA ALA A 368 -5.21 0.56 -19.19
C ALA A 368 -3.99 1.51 -19.12
N TRP A 369 -4.19 2.81 -18.86
CA TRP A 369 -3.12 3.81 -18.78
C TRP A 369 -2.07 3.47 -17.73
N ARG A 370 -0.82 3.86 -17.97
CA ARG A 370 0.27 3.69 -17.01
C ARG A 370 0.32 4.90 -16.07
N TRP A 371 -0.02 4.69 -14.80
CA TRP A 371 0.16 5.68 -13.73
C TRP A 371 1.39 5.34 -12.88
N ASP A 372 2.51 6.02 -13.13
CA ASP A 372 3.68 6.04 -12.26
C ASP A 372 3.47 7.09 -11.16
N ARG A 373 3.58 6.70 -9.88
CA ARG A 373 3.14 7.55 -8.77
C ARG A 373 4.13 8.66 -8.42
N GLY A 374 5.43 8.36 -8.40
CA GLY A 374 6.45 9.26 -7.87
C GLY A 374 7.77 9.22 -8.67
N PRO A 375 8.17 10.31 -9.34
CA PRO A 375 7.34 11.47 -9.71
C PRO A 375 6.15 11.05 -10.58
N PHE A 376 5.04 11.77 -10.47
CA PHE A 376 3.82 11.48 -11.19
C PHE A 376 4.04 11.51 -12.70
N ARG A 377 3.59 10.46 -13.36
CA ARG A 377 3.47 10.40 -14.81
C ARG A 377 2.31 9.50 -15.20
N LEU A 378 1.40 10.03 -16.00
CA LEU A 378 0.37 9.25 -16.67
C LEU A 378 0.73 9.11 -18.15
N SER A 379 0.71 7.88 -18.67
CA SER A 379 1.02 7.60 -20.08
C SER A 379 -0.03 6.66 -20.68
N ALA A 380 -0.21 6.75 -22.00
CA ALA A 380 -0.96 5.77 -22.77
C ALA A 380 -0.44 4.34 -22.47
N PRO A 381 -1.26 3.30 -22.63
CA PRO A 381 -0.80 1.93 -22.45
C PRO A 381 0.41 1.68 -23.36
N PRO A 382 1.40 0.88 -22.92
CA PRO A 382 2.47 0.46 -23.81
C PRO A 382 1.85 -0.18 -25.04
N SER A 383 2.30 0.21 -26.24
CA SER A 383 1.88 -0.46 -27.46
C SER A 383 2.16 -1.96 -27.30
N PRO A 384 1.25 -2.86 -27.71
CA PRO A 384 1.50 -4.28 -27.62
C PRO A 384 2.81 -4.57 -28.37
N GLN A 385 3.81 -5.10 -27.65
CA GLN A 385 5.03 -5.62 -28.28
C GLN A 385 4.56 -6.69 -29.27
N ARG A 386 4.78 -6.43 -30.55
CA ARG A 386 4.47 -7.36 -31.64
C ARG A 386 5.42 -8.55 -31.64
#